data_AF-A0A7X3FMW8-F1
#
_entry.id   AF-A0A7X3FMW8-F1
#
_cell.length_a   1.000
_cell.length_b   1.000
_cell.length_c   1.000
_cell.angle_alpha   90.00
_cell.angle_beta   90.00
_cell.angle_gamma   90.00
#
_symmetry.space_group_name_H-M   'P 1'
#
loop_
_entity.id
_entity.type
_entity.pdbx_description
1 polymer ?
#
loop_
_entity_poly.entity_id
_entity_poly.type
_entity_poly.pdbx_seq_one_letter_code
_entity_poly.pdbx_strand_id
1 'polypeptide(L)'
;MSLWKNVRFIERDFWFQKMLNDTDSLRPWQIDSLLGETNAQWDDLTFKFFADGSVTIIDNDTDSRVSPRELKGAALDFYIRKRIEFIKASLEEKILLYA
;
A
#
# COMPACT_ATOMS: atom_id res chain seq x y z
N MET A 1 -20.10 -11.49 -0.65
CA MET A 1 -18.88 -12.34 -0.61
C MET A 1 -18.03 -11.83 0.55
N SER A 2 -17.23 -12.66 1.24
CA SER A 2 -16.31 -12.10 2.25
C SER A 2 -15.20 -11.34 1.52
N LEU A 3 -15.25 -10.00 1.52
CA LEU A 3 -14.19 -9.16 1.00
C LEU A 3 -12.96 -9.32 1.92
N TRP A 4 -12.06 -10.22 1.55
CA TRP A 4 -10.68 -10.19 2.04
C TRP A 4 -9.78 -9.83 0.87
N LYS A 5 -8.82 -8.94 1.10
CA LYS A 5 -7.95 -8.42 0.06
C LYS A 5 -6.50 -8.42 0.52
N ASN A 6 -5.66 -9.15 -0.20
CA ASN A 6 -4.22 -9.08 -0.06
C ASN A 6 -3.69 -8.02 -1.02
N VAL A 7 -2.86 -7.11 -0.54
CA VAL A 7 -2.20 -6.09 -1.34
C VAL A 7 -0.75 -5.99 -0.92
N ARG A 8 0.17 -6.19 -1.87
CA ARG A 8 1.60 -5.96 -1.65
C ARG A 8 1.93 -4.50 -1.89
N PHE A 9 2.79 -3.96 -1.05
CA PHE A 9 3.35 -2.63 -1.11
C PHE A 9 4.86 -2.76 -1.21
N ILE A 10 5.43 -2.20 -2.27
CA ILE A 10 6.88 -2.05 -2.42
C ILE A 10 7.14 -0.56 -2.42
N GLU A 11 7.89 -0.06 -1.44
CA GLU A 11 8.07 1.38 -1.25
C GLU A 11 8.76 2.03 -2.46
N ARG A 12 9.72 1.33 -3.08
CA ARG A 12 10.36 1.78 -4.31
C ARG A 12 9.35 2.03 -5.43
N ASP A 13 8.40 1.11 -5.62
CA ASP A 13 7.37 1.23 -6.65
C ASP A 13 6.41 2.38 -6.33
N PHE A 14 6.11 2.59 -5.05
CA PHE A 14 5.31 3.75 -4.62
C PHE A 14 5.99 5.06 -5.02
N TRP A 15 7.28 5.23 -4.72
CA TRP A 15 8.01 6.44 -5.09
C TRP A 15 8.16 6.59 -6.60
N PHE A 16 8.41 5.49 -7.31
CA PHE A 16 8.46 5.49 -8.77
C PHE A 16 7.16 6.02 -9.38
N GLN A 17 6.02 5.47 -8.96
CA GLN A 17 4.71 5.90 -9.46
C GLN A 17 4.39 7.33 -9.04
N LYS A 18 4.76 7.73 -7.82
CA LYS A 18 4.54 9.10 -7.35
C LYS A 18 5.32 10.11 -8.20
N MET A 19 6.61 9.88 -8.44
CA MET A 19 7.44 10.75 -9.27
C MET A 19 6.95 10.78 -10.72
N LEU A 20 6.49 9.65 -11.25
CA LEU A 20 5.92 9.56 -12.59
C LEU A 20 4.64 10.40 -12.73
N ASN A 21 3.81 10.46 -11.69
CA ASN A 21 2.56 11.23 -11.69
C ASN A 21 2.77 12.71 -11.37
N ASP A 22 3.78 13.04 -10.57
CA ASP A 22 4.02 14.41 -10.09
C ASP A 22 4.91 15.22 -11.05
N THR A 23 5.56 14.58 -12.04
CA THR A 23 6.53 15.25 -12.92
C THR A 23 6.39 14.87 -14.39
N ASP A 24 6.03 15.84 -15.23
CA ASP A 24 6.02 15.68 -16.71
C ASP A 24 7.44 15.69 -17.32
N SER A 25 8.42 16.16 -16.54
CA SER A 25 9.79 16.45 -17.01
C SER A 25 10.72 15.24 -16.99
N LEU A 26 10.43 14.23 -16.17
CA LEU A 26 11.30 13.07 -15.97
C LEU A 26 10.76 11.88 -16.76
N ARG A 27 11.64 11.22 -17.50
CA ARG A 27 11.33 9.96 -18.16
C ARG A 27 11.42 8.80 -17.16
N PRO A 28 10.67 7.71 -17.36
CA PRO A 28 10.69 6.54 -16.48
C PRO A 28 12.09 6.02 -16.12
N TRP A 29 13.00 5.95 -17.10
CA TRP A 29 14.37 5.47 -16.88
C TRP A 29 15.21 6.43 -16.00
N GLN A 30 14.92 7.73 -16.03
CA GLN A 30 15.61 8.70 -15.17
C GLN A 30 15.19 8.52 -13.72
N ILE A 31 13.89 8.26 -13.50
CA ILE A 31 13.35 7.94 -12.17
C ILE A 31 13.96 6.64 -11.65
N ASP A 32 14.06 5.62 -12.51
CA ASP A 32 14.65 4.32 -12.16
C ASP A 32 16.12 4.44 -11.73
N SER A 33 16.92 5.23 -12.47
CA SER A 33 18.32 5.54 -12.12
C SER A 33 18.41 6.27 -10.78
N LEU A 34 17.61 7.32 -10.60
CA LEU A 34 17.60 8.11 -9.37
C LEU A 34 17.26 7.26 -8.14
N LEU A 35 16.25 6.39 -8.24
CA LEU A 35 15.87 5.49 -7.15
C LEU A 35 16.87 4.34 -6.95
N GLY A 36 17.63 3.95 -7.97
CA GLY A 36 18.68 2.94 -7.88
C GLY A 36 19.95 3.44 -7.17
N GLU A 37 20.25 4.74 -7.28
CA GLU A 37 21.46 5.36 -6.71
C GLU A 37 21.39 5.54 -5.18
N THR A 38 20.20 5.48 -4.57
CA THR A 38 20.03 5.88 -3.16
C THR A 38 20.59 4.90 -2.14
N ASN A 39 21.01 3.68 -2.52
CA ASN A 39 21.38 2.58 -1.62
C ASN A 39 20.37 2.39 -0.46
N ALA A 40 19.13 2.87 -0.62
CA ALA A 40 18.13 2.85 0.42
C ALA A 40 17.56 1.44 0.56
N GLN A 41 17.33 1.03 1.79
CA GLN A 41 16.47 -0.11 2.06
C GLN A 41 15.02 0.35 1.86
N TRP A 42 14.26 -0.37 1.04
CA TRP A 42 12.87 -0.07 0.72
C TRP A 42 11.97 -1.05 1.45
N ASP A 43 10.90 -0.55 2.07
CA ASP A 43 9.92 -1.43 2.72
C ASP A 43 9.18 -2.29 1.67
N ASP A 44 9.11 -3.59 1.91
CA ASP A 44 8.27 -4.53 1.16
C ASP A 44 7.27 -5.20 2.11
N LEU A 45 6.02 -4.75 2.08
CA LEU A 45 4.99 -5.14 3.03
C LEU A 45 3.80 -5.79 2.34
N THR A 46 3.27 -6.86 2.92
CA THR A 46 1.99 -7.45 2.51
C THR A 46 0.89 -7.07 3.50
N PHE A 47 -0.12 -6.36 3.00
CA PHE A 47 -1.32 -6.00 3.75
C PHE A 47 -2.45 -6.99 3.43
N LYS A 48 -2.99 -7.64 4.45
CA LYS A 48 -4.18 -8.49 4.36
C LYS A 48 -5.33 -7.83 5.12
N PHE A 49 -6.29 -7.30 4.38
CA PHE A 49 -7.51 -6.71 4.92
C PHE A 49 -8.61 -7.77 5.03
N PHE A 50 -9.35 -7.74 6.14
CA PHE A 50 -10.43 -8.67 6.44
C PHE A 50 -11.79 -7.97 6.47
N ALA A 51 -12.86 -8.73 6.23
CA ALA A 51 -14.23 -8.22 6.20
C ALA A 51 -14.71 -7.60 7.53
N ASP A 52 -14.09 -7.95 8.65
CA ASP A 52 -14.35 -7.36 9.97
C ASP A 52 -13.65 -5.99 10.17
N GLY A 53 -12.89 -5.53 9.17
CA GLY A 53 -12.13 -4.28 9.21
C GLY A 53 -10.77 -4.38 9.89
N SER A 54 -10.37 -5.58 10.33
CA SER A 54 -9.02 -5.86 10.81
C SER A 54 -8.01 -5.94 9.66
N VAL A 55 -6.72 -5.83 10.00
CA VAL A 55 -5.62 -5.94 9.04
C VAL A 55 -4.48 -6.76 9.66
N THR A 56 -3.85 -7.61 8.85
CA THR A 56 -2.54 -8.18 9.15
C THR A 56 -1.53 -7.58 8.18
N ILE A 57 -0.38 -7.15 8.70
CA ILE A 57 0.72 -6.60 7.91
C ILE A 57 1.94 -7.49 8.16
N ILE A 58 2.54 -7.97 7.08
CA ILE A 58 3.75 -8.79 7.10
C ILE A 58 4.85 -8.02 6.39
N ASP A 59 6.01 -7.91 7.02
CA ASP A 59 7.25 -7.51 6.35
C ASP A 59 7.78 -8.72 5.57
N ASN A 60 7.89 -8.58 4.25
CA ASN A 60 8.28 -9.67 3.35
C ASN A 60 9.78 -9.97 3.40
N ASP A 61 10.61 -9.05 3.91
CA ASP A 61 12.05 -9.27 4.08
C ASP A 61 12.35 -10.09 5.34
N THR A 62 11.64 -9.78 6.44
CA THR A 62 11.88 -10.40 7.76
C THR A 62 10.87 -11.48 8.13
N ASP A 63 9.81 -11.66 7.33
CA ASP A 63 8.62 -12.48 7.62
C ASP A 63 7.96 -12.16 8.97
N SER A 64 8.16 -10.93 9.45
CA SER A 64 7.68 -10.49 10.77
C SER A 64 6.34 -9.76 10.66
N ARG A 65 5.57 -9.81 11.75
CA ARG A 65 4.32 -9.04 11.85
C ARG A 65 4.62 -7.59 12.21
N VAL A 66 4.02 -6.68 11.46
CA VAL A 66 4.12 -5.24 11.68
C VAL A 66 2.78 -4.69 12.18
N SER A 67 2.80 -3.88 13.24
CA SER A 67 1.63 -3.17 13.71
C SER A 67 1.36 -1.93 12.85
N PRO A 68 0.09 -1.57 12.58
CA PRO A 68 -0.23 -0.32 11.89
C PRO A 68 0.37 0.94 12.53
N ARG A 69 0.67 0.91 13.83
CA ARG A 69 1.30 2.03 14.56
C ARG A 69 2.80 2.17 14.28
N GLU A 70 3.43 1.13 13.77
CA GLU A 70 4.87 1.11 13.43
C GLU A 70 5.13 1.65 12.02
N LEU A 71 4.10 1.68 11.18
CA LEU A 71 4.18 2.23 9.83
C LEU A 71 4.52 3.72 9.85
N LYS A 72 5.37 4.12 8.90
CA LYS A 72 5.78 5.52 8.69
C LYS A 72 5.80 5.84 7.19
N GLY A 73 5.93 7.13 6.87
CA GLY A 73 6.18 7.58 5.49
C GLY A 73 5.19 7.02 4.47
N ALA A 74 5.73 6.48 3.37
CA ALA A 74 4.96 5.94 2.26
C ALA A 74 4.09 4.75 2.66
N ALA A 75 4.59 3.84 3.51
CA ALA A 75 3.82 2.69 3.98
C ALA A 75 2.58 3.09 4.77
N LEU A 76 2.70 4.13 5.63
CA LEU A 76 1.56 4.66 6.38
C LEU A 76 0.52 5.33 5.47
N ASP A 77 0.96 6.16 4.52
CA ASP A 77 0.06 6.81 3.54
C ASP A 77 -0.68 5.75 2.70
N PHE A 78 0.05 4.76 2.20
CA PHE A 78 -0.53 3.64 1.46
C PHE A 78 -1.59 2.89 2.28
N TYR A 79 -1.26 2.54 3.54
CA TYR A 79 -2.17 1.85 4.44
C TYR A 79 -3.46 2.63 4.67
N ILE A 80 -3.37 3.93 4.95
CA ILE A 80 -4.55 4.78 5.20
C ILE A 80 -5.46 4.80 3.97
N ARG A 81 -4.89 5.03 2.77
CA ARG A 81 -5.66 5.08 1.52
C ARG A 81 -6.36 3.75 1.25
N LYS A 82 -5.63 2.62 1.34
CA LYS A 82 -6.22 1.29 1.12
C LYS A 82 -7.27 0.91 2.15
N ARG A 83 -7.09 1.32 3.40
CA ARG A 83 -8.09 1.09 4.44
C ARG A 83 -9.39 1.87 4.16
N ILE A 84 -9.29 3.12 3.70
CA ILE A 84 -10.45 3.91 3.31
C ILE A 84 -11.16 3.29 2.10
N GLU A 85 -10.42 2.90 1.05
CA GLU A 85 -10.98 2.21 -0.13
C GLU A 85 -11.76 0.96 0.28
N PHE A 86 -11.17 0.14 1.16
CA PHE A 86 -11.79 -1.09 1.64
C PHE A 86 -13.08 -0.84 2.43
N ILE A 87 -13.07 0.15 3.35
CA ILE A 87 -14.26 0.52 4.13
C ILE A 87 -15.39 0.99 3.19
N LYS A 88 -15.09 1.83 2.20
CA LYS A 88 -16.08 2.31 1.23
C LYS A 88 -16.71 1.14 0.46
N ALA A 89 -15.90 0.25 -0.11
CA ALA A 89 -16.40 -0.92 -0.83
C ALA A 89 -17.27 -1.82 0.05
N SER A 90 -16.89 -2.03 1.32
CA SER A 90 -17.70 -2.83 2.25
C SER A 90 -19.04 -2.16 2.58
N LEU A 91 -19.07 -0.84 2.73
CA LEU A 91 -20.32 -0.10 2.96
C LEU A 91 -21.24 -0.17 1.75
N GLU A 92 -20.70 -0.02 0.54
CA GLU A 92 -21.47 -0.15 -0.71
C GLU A 92 -22.08 -1.54 -0.86
N GLU A 93 -21.34 -2.62 -0.58
CA GLU A 93 -21.88 -3.99 -0.60
C GLU A 93 -23.02 -4.17 0.40
N LYS A 94 -22.90 -3.60 1.61
CA LYS A 94 -23.97 -3.66 2.61
C LYS A 94 -25.21 -2.88 2.18
N ILE A 95 -25.04 -1.70 1.59
CA ILE A 95 -26.17 -0.93 1.06
C ILE A 95 -26.90 -1.76 -0.01
N LEU A 96 -26.19 -2.40 -0.93
CA LEU A 96 -26.81 -3.24 -1.97
C LEU A 96 -27.55 -4.47 -1.44
N LEU A 97 -27.13 -5.02 -0.29
CA LEU A 97 -27.78 -6.19 0.32
C LEU A 97 -29.04 -5.86 1.12
N TYR A 98 -29.16 -4.62 1.61
CA TYR A 98 -30.24 -4.20 2.50
C TYR A 98 -31.10 -3.05 1.95
N ALA A 99 -30.83 -2.58 0.73
CA ALA A 99 -31.69 -1.67 -0.04
C ALA A 99 -32.73 -2.45 -0.85
#